data_AF-A0A526YEE7-F1
#
_entry.id   AF-A0A526YEE7-F1
#
_cell.length_a   1.000
_cell.length_b   1.000
_cell.length_c   1.000
_cell.angle_alpha   90.00
_cell.angle_beta   90.00
_cell.angle_gamma   90.00
#
_symmetry.space_group_name_H-M   'P 1'
#
loop_
_entity.id
_entity.type
_entity.pdbx_description
1 polymer ?
#
loop_
_entity_poly.entity_id
_entity_poly.type
_entity_poly.pdbx_seq_one_letter_code
_entity_poly.pdbx_strand_id
1 'polypeptide(L)'
;FGALSAFRFRKPGSDFIGVADTGFWFFGTVIHDADKRPSGIRNFRMQQMADEAGQLIAEKWEVDAEGLALKDGIATVGFERDHRIAQFKIEPGDMKPPFRQLDFLIPAWELRRNRGFETVTHANPDGQHQGGLVVVSEKSLDKAGNIYAAVIEGPHKGV
;
A
#
# COMPACT_ATOMS: atom_id res chain seq x y z
N PHE A 1 8.55 -17.54 6.19
CA PHE A 1 7.13 -17.20 6.31
C PHE A 1 7.04 -15.68 6.39
N GLY A 2 6.29 -15.00 5.53
CA GLY A 2 6.24 -13.52 5.53
C GLY A 2 5.81 -12.81 4.24
N ALA A 3 5.51 -13.53 3.15
CA ALA A 3 5.43 -12.92 1.82
C ALA A 3 4.16 -12.09 1.51
N LEU A 4 3.34 -11.71 2.49
CA LEU A 4 2.15 -10.87 2.27
C LEU A 4 2.23 -9.70 3.23
N SER A 5 2.23 -8.48 2.71
CA SER A 5 2.50 -7.28 3.50
C SER A 5 1.22 -6.56 3.91
N ALA A 6 0.33 -6.26 2.95
CA ALA A 6 -0.91 -5.56 3.24
C ALA A 6 -2.07 -6.06 2.38
N PHE A 7 -3.29 -5.92 2.91
CA PHE A 7 -4.52 -6.11 2.15
C PHE A 7 -5.60 -5.10 2.56
N ARG A 8 -6.56 -4.87 1.65
CA ARG A 8 -7.72 -4.00 1.86
C ARG A 8 -8.94 -4.60 1.18
N PHE A 9 -10.09 -4.43 1.82
CA PHE A 9 -11.38 -4.78 1.21
C PHE A 9 -11.73 -3.80 0.10
N ARG A 10 -12.04 -4.33 -1.07
CA ARG A 10 -12.68 -3.62 -2.19
C ARG A 10 -14.20 -3.63 -2.05
N LYS A 11 -14.73 -4.67 -1.42
CA LYS A 11 -16.11 -4.75 -0.93
C LYS A 11 -16.05 -5.16 0.54
N PRO A 12 -16.66 -4.39 1.47
CA PRO A 12 -16.59 -4.68 2.90
C PRO A 12 -16.86 -6.15 3.21
N GLY A 13 -15.93 -6.78 3.92
CA GLY A 13 -16.02 -8.16 4.37
C GLY A 13 -15.93 -9.24 3.27
N SER A 14 -15.73 -8.91 1.99
CA SER A 14 -15.76 -9.92 0.91
C SER A 14 -14.54 -9.84 -0.01
N ASP A 15 -14.65 -9.10 -1.12
CA ASP A 15 -13.60 -9.01 -2.12
C ASP A 15 -12.44 -8.15 -1.60
N PHE A 16 -11.21 -8.66 -1.66
CA PHE A 16 -10.01 -7.94 -1.26
C PHE A 16 -8.93 -7.93 -2.34
N ILE A 17 -8.03 -6.97 -2.20
CA ILE A 17 -6.76 -6.85 -2.90
C ILE A 17 -5.66 -6.68 -1.86
N GLY A 18 -4.48 -7.22 -2.12
CA GLY A 18 -3.31 -6.96 -1.31
C GLY A 18 -2.01 -6.99 -2.11
N VAL A 19 -0.92 -6.70 -1.40
CA VAL A 19 0.44 -6.61 -1.92
C VAL A 19 1.39 -7.46 -1.09
N ALA A 20 2.37 -8.04 -1.77
CA ALA A 20 3.43 -8.84 -1.20
C ALA A 20 4.77 -8.09 -1.27
N ASP A 21 5.63 -8.27 -0.26
CA ASP A 21 7.06 -7.92 -0.18
C ASP A 21 7.92 -8.39 -1.38
N THR A 22 7.36 -9.26 -2.21
CA THR A 22 7.98 -9.85 -3.40
C THR A 22 7.47 -9.27 -4.71
N GLY A 23 6.67 -8.19 -4.67
CA GLY A 23 6.20 -7.50 -5.86
C GLY A 23 5.01 -8.14 -6.54
N PHE A 24 4.09 -8.71 -5.77
CA PHE A 24 2.85 -9.29 -6.29
C PHE A 24 1.64 -8.56 -5.76
N TRP A 25 0.68 -8.32 -6.66
CA TRP A 25 -0.71 -8.17 -6.30
C TRP A 25 -1.28 -9.54 -5.93
N PHE A 26 -2.16 -9.59 -4.94
CA PHE A 26 -2.99 -10.74 -4.69
C PHE A 26 -4.45 -10.34 -4.50
N PHE A 27 -5.35 -11.24 -4.83
CA PHE A 27 -6.80 -11.03 -4.77
C PHE A 27 -7.47 -12.24 -4.17
N GLY A 28 -8.65 -12.03 -3.58
CA GLY A 28 -9.51 -13.11 -3.15
C GLY A 28 -10.85 -12.60 -2.67
N THR A 29 -11.73 -13.54 -2.32
CA THR A 29 -13.02 -13.25 -1.69
C THR A 29 -13.11 -14.05 -0.40
N VAL A 30 -13.33 -13.36 0.72
CA VAL A 30 -13.67 -14.01 1.99
C VAL A 30 -15.06 -14.63 1.87
N ILE A 31 -15.16 -15.93 2.16
CA ILE A 31 -16.44 -16.63 2.29
C ILE A 31 -16.80 -16.77 3.77
N HIS A 32 -18.10 -16.90 4.04
CA HIS A 32 -18.62 -16.97 5.39
C HIS A 32 -19.44 -18.23 5.59
N ASP A 33 -19.47 -18.73 6.83
CA ASP A 33 -20.38 -19.79 7.25
C ASP A 33 -21.83 -19.27 7.43
N ALA A 34 -22.73 -20.14 7.89
CA ALA A 34 -24.13 -19.81 8.14
C ALA A 34 -24.30 -18.72 9.22
N ASP A 35 -23.35 -18.59 10.13
CA ASP A 35 -23.32 -17.58 11.20
C ASP A 35 -22.62 -16.27 10.77
N LYS A 36 -22.31 -16.13 9.47
CA LYS A 36 -21.60 -14.99 8.87
C LYS A 36 -20.17 -14.80 9.39
N ARG A 37 -19.52 -15.84 9.92
CA ARG A 37 -18.09 -15.80 10.29
C ARG A 37 -17.22 -16.14 9.08
N PRO A 38 -16.05 -15.49 8.91
CA PRO A 38 -15.10 -15.89 7.87
C PRO A 38 -14.74 -17.37 7.99
N SER A 39 -14.96 -18.13 6.92
CA SER A 39 -14.75 -19.59 6.88
C SER A 39 -13.71 -20.02 5.86
N GLY A 40 -13.27 -19.11 4.99
CA GLY A 40 -12.22 -19.39 4.02
C GLY A 40 -12.03 -18.26 2.99
N ILE A 41 -11.16 -18.54 2.01
CA ILE A 41 -10.88 -17.66 0.87
C ILE A 41 -11.17 -18.44 -0.41
N ARG A 42 -11.90 -17.84 -1.35
CA ARG A 42 -12.10 -18.36 -2.71
C ARG A 42 -11.50 -17.43 -3.75
N ASN A 43 -11.32 -17.94 -4.97
CA ASN A 43 -10.80 -17.18 -6.12
C ASN A 43 -9.46 -16.51 -5.84
N PHE A 44 -8.62 -17.13 -5.00
CA PHE A 44 -7.31 -16.60 -4.69
C PHE A 44 -6.42 -16.66 -5.93
N ARG A 45 -5.78 -15.54 -6.26
CA ARG A 45 -4.84 -15.44 -7.37
C ARG A 45 -3.85 -14.32 -7.13
N MET A 46 -2.71 -14.43 -7.77
CA MET A 46 -1.64 -13.44 -7.72
C MET A 46 -1.28 -12.97 -9.12
N GLN A 47 -0.84 -11.73 -9.22
CA GLN A 47 -0.31 -11.13 -10.43
C GLN A 47 0.95 -10.35 -10.07
N GLN A 48 2.04 -10.55 -10.81
CA GLN A 48 3.26 -9.79 -10.60
C GLN A 48 3.03 -8.31 -10.94
N MET A 49 3.60 -7.40 -10.15
CA MET A 49 3.57 -5.97 -10.41
C MET A 49 4.41 -5.65 -11.66
N ALA A 50 3.93 -4.68 -12.44
CA ALA A 50 4.68 -4.10 -13.55
C ALA A 50 5.32 -2.79 -13.10
N ASP A 51 6.54 -2.53 -13.56
CA ASP A 51 7.21 -1.24 -13.36
C ASP A 51 6.60 -0.14 -14.25
N GLU A 52 7.14 1.07 -14.16
CA GLU A 52 6.74 2.21 -14.99
C GLU A 52 6.90 1.95 -16.50
N ALA A 53 7.83 1.09 -16.89
CA ALA A 53 8.08 0.70 -18.28
C ALA A 53 7.13 -0.42 -18.76
N GLY A 54 6.25 -0.95 -17.90
CA GLY A 54 5.37 -2.05 -18.23
C GLY A 54 6.05 -3.41 -18.24
N GLN A 55 7.31 -3.49 -17.79
CA GLN A 55 8.00 -4.75 -17.67
C GLN A 55 7.61 -5.43 -16.37
N LEU A 56 7.47 -6.75 -16.43
CA LEU A 56 7.34 -7.55 -15.22
C LEU A 56 8.63 -7.39 -14.44
N ILE A 57 8.51 -7.03 -13.17
CA ILE A 57 9.67 -6.70 -12.32
C ILE A 57 10.42 -8.00 -12.02
N ALA A 58 11.39 -8.35 -12.88
CA ALA A 58 12.13 -9.60 -12.83
C ALA A 58 13.11 -9.66 -11.65
N GLU A 59 13.42 -8.50 -11.08
CA GLU A 59 14.52 -8.29 -10.17
C GLU A 59 13.99 -8.07 -8.74
N LYS A 60 14.13 -9.11 -7.89
CA LYS A 60 13.62 -9.22 -6.50
C LYS A 60 13.95 -8.06 -5.55
N TRP A 61 14.90 -7.21 -5.89
CA TRP A 61 15.37 -6.09 -5.07
C TRP A 61 14.59 -4.77 -5.25
N GLU A 62 13.71 -4.62 -6.26
CA GLU A 62 13.03 -3.35 -6.59
C GLU A 62 11.56 -3.25 -6.11
N VAL A 63 11.04 -4.27 -5.42
CA VAL A 63 9.60 -4.46 -5.20
C VAL A 63 9.27 -4.91 -3.78
N ASP A 64 9.70 -4.11 -2.82
CA ASP A 64 9.38 -4.31 -1.41
C ASP A 64 8.10 -3.53 -1.06
N ALA A 65 6.93 -4.06 -1.46
CA ALA A 65 5.64 -3.38 -1.33
C ALA A 65 5.01 -3.66 0.04
N GLU A 66 5.00 -2.68 0.93
CA GLU A 66 4.66 -2.87 2.34
C GLU A 66 3.30 -2.27 2.73
N GLY A 67 3.07 -1.01 2.34
CA GLY A 67 1.83 -0.29 2.66
C GLY A 67 0.81 -0.29 1.52
N LEU A 68 -0.49 -0.32 1.84
CA LEU A 68 -1.59 -0.25 0.87
C LEU A 68 -2.79 0.56 1.38
N ALA A 69 -3.25 1.54 0.59
CA ALA A 69 -4.53 2.22 0.76
C ALA A 69 -5.39 2.11 -0.50
N LEU A 70 -6.72 2.05 -0.33
CA LEU A 70 -7.67 2.12 -1.44
C LEU A 70 -8.58 3.33 -1.29
N LYS A 71 -8.82 4.05 -2.38
CA LYS A 71 -9.82 5.12 -2.46
C LYS A 71 -10.26 5.29 -3.92
N ASP A 72 -11.56 5.35 -4.16
CA ASP A 72 -12.14 5.68 -5.47
C ASP A 72 -11.58 4.87 -6.66
N GLY A 73 -11.38 3.56 -6.46
CA GLY A 73 -10.85 2.66 -7.48
C GLY A 73 -9.33 2.75 -7.71
N ILE A 74 -8.62 3.49 -6.85
CA ILE A 74 -7.17 3.66 -6.87
C ILE A 74 -6.55 2.91 -5.69
N ALA A 75 -5.50 2.16 -5.96
CA ALA A 75 -4.61 1.59 -4.95
C ALA A 75 -3.38 2.49 -4.82
N THR A 76 -3.05 2.92 -3.60
CA THR A 76 -1.81 3.64 -3.29
C THR A 76 -0.90 2.72 -2.49
N VAL A 77 0.31 2.48 -2.99
CA VAL A 77 1.27 1.51 -2.46
C VAL A 77 2.54 2.22 -2.00
N GLY A 78 3.04 1.86 -0.82
CA GLY A 78 4.35 2.28 -0.32
C GLY A 78 5.41 1.21 -0.58
N PHE A 79 6.58 1.62 -1.05
CA PHE A 79 7.72 0.73 -1.31
C PHE A 79 8.91 1.07 -0.41
N GLU A 80 9.60 0.05 0.09
CA GLU A 80 10.65 0.22 1.09
C GLU A 80 12.07 0.34 0.51
N ARG A 81 12.47 -0.43 -0.51
CA ARG A 81 13.87 -0.39 -1.00
C ARG A 81 14.18 0.79 -1.90
N ASP A 82 13.31 1.03 -2.87
CA ASP A 82 13.24 2.29 -3.58
C ASP A 82 12.09 3.08 -2.95
N HIS A 83 12.41 3.93 -1.97
CA HIS A 83 11.43 4.67 -1.20
C HIS A 83 10.55 5.50 -2.13
N ARG A 84 9.32 5.03 -2.37
CA ARG A 84 8.35 5.72 -3.21
C ARG A 84 6.93 5.38 -2.78
N ILE A 85 6.00 6.26 -3.13
CA ILE A 85 4.56 6.02 -3.02
C ILE A 85 4.01 6.09 -4.44
N ALA A 86 3.35 5.02 -4.90
CA ALA A 86 2.82 4.96 -6.26
C ALA A 86 1.33 4.61 -6.28
N GLN A 87 0.61 5.14 -7.27
CA GLN A 87 -0.82 4.94 -7.46
C GLN A 87 -1.09 4.09 -8.70
N PHE A 88 -2.01 3.15 -8.54
CA PHE A 88 -2.43 2.18 -9.54
C PHE A 88 -3.94 2.23 -9.71
N LYS A 89 -4.41 2.08 -10.96
CA LYS A 89 -5.84 1.83 -11.20
C LYS A 89 -6.14 0.38 -10.86
N ILE A 90 -7.20 0.14 -10.07
CA ILE A 90 -7.56 -1.21 -9.65
C ILE A 90 -8.31 -1.91 -10.78
N GLU A 91 -7.60 -2.75 -11.52
CA GLU A 91 -8.13 -3.61 -12.56
C GLU A 91 -7.80 -5.06 -12.18
N PRO A 92 -8.64 -5.74 -11.38
CA PRO A 92 -8.25 -7.01 -10.79
C PRO A 92 -7.82 -8.04 -11.83
N GLY A 93 -8.47 -8.09 -12.99
CA GLY A 93 -8.14 -9.06 -14.04
C GLY A 93 -6.81 -8.77 -14.75
N ASP A 94 -6.28 -7.55 -14.65
CA ASP A 94 -5.14 -7.09 -15.44
C ASP A 94 -4.55 -5.79 -14.85
N MET A 95 -3.92 -5.89 -13.67
CA MET A 95 -3.29 -4.73 -13.04
C MET A 95 -2.19 -4.17 -13.95
N LYS A 96 -2.25 -2.86 -14.18
CA LYS A 96 -1.30 -2.12 -15.02
C LYS A 96 -0.18 -1.47 -14.19
N PRO A 97 0.88 -0.96 -14.86
CA PRO A 97 1.87 -0.07 -14.24
C PRO A 97 1.25 1.06 -13.40
N PRO A 98 2.02 1.63 -12.45
CA PRO A 98 1.56 2.82 -11.75
C PRO A 98 1.32 3.95 -12.75
N PHE A 99 0.27 4.74 -12.53
CA PHE A 99 -0.02 5.90 -13.37
C PHE A 99 0.47 7.21 -12.75
N ARG A 100 0.92 7.17 -11.50
CA ARG A 100 1.40 8.34 -10.75
C ARG A 100 2.29 7.92 -9.59
N GLN A 101 3.41 8.62 -9.42
CA GLN A 101 4.20 8.62 -8.18
C GLN A 101 3.89 9.88 -7.36
N LEU A 102 3.83 9.74 -6.04
CA LEU A 102 3.57 10.83 -5.10
C LEU A 102 4.87 11.22 -4.37
N ASP A 103 5.01 12.51 -4.12
CA ASP A 103 6.03 13.03 -3.20
C ASP A 103 5.62 12.67 -1.75
N PHE A 104 6.48 11.93 -1.07
CA PHE A 104 6.25 11.44 0.29
C PHE A 104 6.66 12.43 1.39
N LEU A 105 7.18 13.61 1.03
CA LEU A 105 7.48 14.78 1.87
C LEU A 105 8.57 14.60 2.94
N ILE A 106 8.77 13.39 3.45
CA ILE A 106 9.88 13.06 4.34
C ILE A 106 11.16 13.07 3.49
N PRO A 107 12.26 13.72 3.92
CA PRO A 107 13.49 13.66 3.16
C PRO A 107 14.01 12.22 3.04
N ALA A 108 14.34 11.78 1.82
CA ALA A 108 14.73 10.39 1.57
C ALA A 108 15.92 9.91 2.44
N TRP A 109 16.85 10.81 2.80
CA TRP A 109 17.98 10.49 3.68
C TRP A 109 17.58 10.22 5.14
N GLU A 110 16.36 10.58 5.55
CA GLU A 110 15.83 10.23 6.87
C GLU A 110 15.27 8.81 6.92
N LEU A 111 14.87 8.27 5.76
CA LEU A 111 14.40 6.90 5.64
C LEU A 111 15.60 5.95 5.65
N ARG A 112 15.65 5.10 6.67
CA ARG A 112 16.71 4.12 6.81
C ARG A 112 16.43 2.93 5.88
N ARG A 113 17.49 2.28 5.44
CA ARG A 113 17.38 1.08 4.59
C ARG A 113 16.62 -0.02 5.34
N ASN A 114 15.67 -0.66 4.63
CA ASN A 114 14.74 -1.65 5.18
C ASN A 114 13.94 -1.11 6.38
N ARG A 115 13.57 0.19 6.31
CA ARG A 115 12.78 0.94 7.30
C ARG A 115 11.89 1.99 6.64
N GLY A 116 11.25 1.60 5.54
CA GLY A 116 10.45 2.41 4.62
C GLY A 116 9.02 2.64 5.12
N PHE A 117 8.07 2.84 4.20
CA PHE A 117 6.68 3.14 4.56
C PHE A 117 5.84 1.87 4.81
N GLU A 118 5.58 1.59 6.08
CA GLU A 118 4.74 0.47 6.53
C GLU A 118 3.25 0.80 6.43
N THR A 119 2.91 2.03 6.77
CA THR A 119 1.51 2.46 6.79
C THR A 119 1.28 3.42 5.64
N VAL A 120 0.29 3.08 4.82
CA VAL A 120 -0.33 3.97 3.83
C VAL A 120 -1.83 3.89 4.07
N THR A 121 -2.47 5.00 4.41
CA THR A 121 -3.91 5.03 4.72
C THR A 121 -4.54 6.38 4.46
N HIS A 122 -5.84 6.41 4.19
CA HIS A 122 -6.60 7.66 4.23
C HIS A 122 -7.12 7.90 5.65
N ALA A 123 -7.03 9.16 6.11
CA ALA A 123 -7.67 9.60 7.33
C ALA A 123 -9.20 9.57 7.21
N ASN A 124 -9.91 9.75 8.33
CA ASN A 124 -11.36 9.93 8.31
C ASN A 124 -11.72 11.23 7.55
N PRO A 125 -12.66 11.21 6.59
CA PRO A 125 -13.15 12.41 5.89
C PRO A 125 -13.72 13.49 6.83
N ASP A 126 -14.29 13.10 7.96
CA ASP A 126 -14.87 14.03 8.95
C ASP A 126 -13.87 14.38 10.07
N GLY A 127 -12.63 13.91 9.97
CA GLY A 127 -11.57 14.16 10.95
C GLY A 127 -10.71 15.38 10.62
N GLN A 128 -9.73 15.66 11.48
CA GLN A 128 -8.83 16.82 11.33
C GLN A 128 -8.09 16.86 9.99
N HIS A 129 -7.76 15.71 9.39
CA HIS A 129 -7.05 15.64 8.10
C HIS A 129 -8.01 15.48 6.90
N GLN A 130 -9.33 15.48 7.12
CA GLN A 130 -10.37 15.52 6.09
C GLN A 130 -10.18 14.51 4.94
N GLY A 131 -9.86 13.26 5.27
CA GLY A 131 -9.67 12.21 4.26
C GLY A 131 -8.30 12.21 3.56
N GLY A 132 -7.36 13.03 4.05
CA GLY A 132 -5.99 13.10 3.54
C GLY A 132 -5.27 11.76 3.59
N LEU A 133 -4.42 11.50 2.58
CA LEU A 133 -3.52 10.36 2.56
C LEU A 133 -2.40 10.56 3.59
N VAL A 134 -2.18 9.58 4.46
CA VAL A 134 -1.18 9.58 5.51
C VAL A 134 -0.23 8.41 5.30
N VAL A 135 1.06 8.67 5.46
CA VAL A 135 2.10 7.64 5.48
C VAL A 135 2.89 7.66 6.77
N VAL A 136 3.36 6.49 7.21
CA VAL A 136 4.19 6.32 8.42
C VAL A 136 5.32 5.33 8.12
N SER A 137 6.54 5.68 8.50
CA SER A 137 7.74 4.87 8.29
C SER A 137 7.92 3.76 9.34
N GLU A 138 8.74 2.74 9.06
CA GLU A 138 9.18 1.77 10.06
C GLU A 138 10.43 2.28 10.78
N LYS A 139 10.36 2.65 12.06
CA LYS A 139 11.55 2.90 12.91
C LYS A 139 12.61 3.84 12.30
N SER A 140 12.23 4.69 11.34
CA SER A 140 13.01 5.84 10.89
C SER A 140 12.62 6.96 11.85
N LEU A 141 13.56 7.32 12.73
CA LEU A 141 13.29 8.19 13.86
C LEU A 141 13.90 9.57 13.66
N ASP A 142 13.15 10.59 14.05
CA ASP A 142 13.66 11.95 14.21
C ASP A 142 14.60 12.04 15.44
N LYS A 143 15.17 13.23 15.67
CA LYS A 143 16.08 13.47 16.81
C LYS A 143 15.42 13.32 18.18
N ALA A 144 14.09 13.38 18.26
CA ALA A 144 13.32 13.18 19.48
C ALA A 144 12.88 11.72 19.68
N GLY A 145 13.18 10.84 18.71
CA GLY A 145 12.81 9.43 18.75
C GLY A 145 11.41 9.13 18.20
N ASN A 146 10.76 10.09 17.52
CA ASN A 146 9.47 9.88 16.89
C ASN A 146 9.62 9.23 15.52
N ILE A 147 8.68 8.35 15.16
CA ILE A 147 8.61 7.79 13.80
C ILE A 147 8.19 8.88 12.82
N TYR A 148 8.86 8.97 11.67
CA TYR A 148 8.44 9.86 10.60
C TYR A 148 7.07 9.46 10.04
N ALA A 149 6.19 10.45 9.94
CA ALA A 149 4.91 10.38 9.27
C ALA A 149 4.73 11.61 8.38
N ALA A 150 3.85 11.52 7.39
CA ALA A 150 3.47 12.67 6.58
C ALA A 150 2.02 12.59 6.13
N VAL A 151 1.35 13.73 6.09
CA VAL A 151 0.09 13.93 5.39
C VAL A 151 0.42 14.38 3.97
N ILE A 152 0.09 13.56 2.98
CA ILE A 152 0.46 13.75 1.56
C ILE A 152 -0.58 14.59 0.81
N GLU A 153 -1.85 14.49 1.22
CA GLU A 153 -3.00 15.17 0.59
C GLU A 153 -3.86 15.88 1.62
N GLY A 154 -4.55 16.95 1.21
CA GLY A 154 -5.48 17.69 2.06
C GLY A 154 -4.89 18.93 2.75
N PRO A 155 -5.66 19.58 3.64
CA PRO A 155 -5.35 20.91 4.18
C PRO A 155 -4.16 20.95 5.14
N HIS A 156 -3.78 19.80 5.71
CA HIS A 156 -2.67 19.67 6.66
C HIS A 156 -1.47 18.95 6.04
N LYS A 157 -1.24 19.11 4.73
CA LYS A 157 -0.12 18.50 4.02
C LYS A 157 1.21 18.90 4.66
N GLY A 158 2.04 17.91 5.02
CA GLY A 158 3.31 18.13 5.71
C GLY A 158 3.82 16.88 6.42
N VAL A 159 5.04 16.97 6.97
CA VAL A 159 5.66 15.99 7.88
C VAL A 159 5.25 16.34 9.31
#